data_AF-A0A7C7U0U3-F1
#
_entry.id   AF-A0A7C7U0U3-F1
#
_cell.length_a   1.000
_cell.length_b   1.000
_cell.length_c   1.000
_cell.angle_alpha   90.00
_cell.angle_beta   90.00
_cell.angle_gamma   90.00
#
_symmetry.space_group_name_H-M   'P 1'
#
loop_
_entity.id
_entity.type
_entity.pdbx_description
1 polymer ?
#
loop_
_entity_poly.entity_id
_entity_poly.type
_entity_poly.pdbx_seq_one_letter_code
_entity_poly.pdbx_strand_id
1 'polypeptide(L)'
;MLSKDDIAELVENYDRMKLRIGMTASHSALDICDGAIEEGFPTVAYCKEGRHKTYANYFKAHRSSSGRVFRGMVDKAIVMPSFNDVMNADMQEQMRKRNVIYIPNRSFTSYSSIEDVENNFKVPLFGSRNMLRMEERTEEQDYYWILDKAGLPYPEAIANPEDIDCLVIVKLHHAQKILERGFFTCASFQ
;
A
#
# COMPACT_ATOMS: atom_id res chain seq x y z
N MET A 1 15.84 -9.50 -5.05
CA MET A 1 14.43 -9.20 -5.36
C MET A 1 13.77 -10.46 -5.90
N LEU A 2 12.55 -10.77 -5.44
CA LEU A 2 11.74 -11.84 -6.02
C LEU A 2 11.65 -11.64 -7.53
N SER A 3 11.93 -12.72 -8.28
CA SER A 3 11.99 -12.61 -9.72
C SER A 3 10.57 -12.47 -10.30
N LYS A 4 10.47 -11.84 -11.47
CA LYS A 4 9.20 -11.77 -12.20
C LYS A 4 8.70 -13.17 -12.55
N ASP A 5 9.61 -14.09 -12.86
CA ASP A 5 9.31 -15.45 -13.26
C ASP A 5 8.77 -16.26 -12.06
N ASP A 6 9.33 -16.07 -10.86
CA ASP A 6 8.85 -16.70 -9.62
C ASP A 6 7.38 -16.35 -9.36
N ILE A 7 7.02 -15.07 -9.55
CA ILE A 7 5.66 -14.59 -9.36
C ILE A 7 4.75 -15.05 -10.51
N ALA A 8 5.25 -15.09 -11.74
CA ALA A 8 4.49 -15.57 -12.90
C ALA A 8 4.08 -17.04 -12.73
N GLU A 9 5.02 -17.91 -12.34
CA GLU A 9 4.75 -19.32 -12.06
C GLU A 9 3.70 -19.49 -10.95
N LEU A 10 3.75 -18.66 -9.90
CA LEU A 10 2.72 -18.65 -8.85
C LEU A 10 1.33 -18.30 -9.40
N VAL A 11 1.23 -17.30 -10.27
CA VAL A 11 -0.03 -16.87 -10.89
C VAL A 11 -0.57 -17.93 -11.86
N GLU A 12 0.30 -18.63 -12.59
CA GLU A 12 -0.10 -19.73 -13.48
C GLU A 12 -0.78 -20.88 -12.72
N ASN A 13 -0.36 -21.12 -11.48
CA ASN A 13 -0.95 -22.13 -10.61
C ASN A 13 -2.26 -21.68 -9.93
N TYR A 14 -2.69 -20.42 -10.09
CA TYR A 14 -3.94 -19.94 -9.50
C TYR A 14 -5.16 -20.38 -10.32
N ASP A 15 -6.23 -20.73 -9.61
CA ASP A 15 -7.55 -20.88 -10.23
C ASP A 15 -8.09 -19.49 -10.60
N ARG A 16 -8.01 -19.16 -11.90
CA ARG A 16 -8.41 -17.86 -12.46
C ARG A 16 -9.88 -17.52 -12.21
N MET A 17 -10.74 -18.53 -12.02
CA MET A 17 -12.17 -18.32 -11.72
C MET A 17 -12.42 -18.04 -10.23
N LYS A 18 -11.40 -18.15 -9.38
CA LYS A 18 -11.49 -17.98 -7.93
C LYS A 18 -10.50 -16.94 -7.41
N LEU A 19 -10.04 -16.03 -8.28
CA LEU A 19 -9.19 -14.92 -7.88
C LEU A 19 -9.88 -14.06 -6.82
N ARG A 20 -9.10 -13.52 -5.90
CA ARG A 20 -9.58 -12.61 -4.85
C ARG A 20 -8.66 -11.41 -4.78
N ILE A 21 -9.22 -10.24 -4.49
CA ILE A 21 -8.46 -9.02 -4.33
C ILE A 21 -8.19 -8.81 -2.84
N GLY A 22 -6.92 -8.84 -2.46
CA GLY A 22 -6.46 -8.67 -1.08
C GLY A 22 -5.73 -7.35 -0.86
N MET A 23 -5.87 -6.75 0.32
CA MET A 23 -5.17 -5.51 0.67
C MET A 23 -5.02 -5.32 2.18
N THR A 24 -4.00 -4.55 2.59
CA THR A 24 -3.90 -4.02 3.96
C THR A 24 -5.10 -3.13 4.23
N ALA A 25 -5.85 -3.40 5.29
CA ALA A 25 -7.10 -2.70 5.60
C ALA A 25 -6.87 -1.33 6.24
N SER A 26 -6.33 -0.39 5.47
CA SER A 26 -6.05 1.01 5.81
C SER A 26 -5.85 1.81 4.51
N HIS A 27 -5.64 3.13 4.61
CA HIS A 27 -5.47 4.03 3.46
C HIS A 27 -6.67 3.98 2.51
N SER A 28 -6.51 3.37 1.33
CA SER A 28 -7.49 3.29 0.25
C SER A 28 -8.19 1.91 0.16
N ALA A 29 -8.15 1.13 1.25
CA ALA A 29 -8.66 -0.24 1.22
C ALA A 29 -10.16 -0.35 0.90
N LEU A 30 -10.98 0.62 1.30
CA LEU A 30 -12.40 0.62 0.97
C LEU A 30 -12.62 0.89 -0.53
N ASP A 31 -11.86 1.82 -1.13
CA ASP A 31 -11.94 2.11 -2.57
C ASP A 31 -11.48 0.90 -3.40
N ILE A 32 -10.41 0.22 -2.96
CA ILE A 32 -9.95 -1.01 -3.60
C ILE A 32 -11.03 -2.10 -3.49
N CYS A 33 -11.68 -2.23 -2.33
CA CYS A 33 -12.77 -3.18 -2.16
C CYS A 33 -13.96 -2.86 -3.07
N ASP A 34 -14.37 -1.59 -3.11
CA ASP A 34 -15.51 -1.15 -3.91
C ASP A 34 -15.29 -1.42 -5.40
N GLY A 35 -14.16 -0.96 -5.95
CA GLY A 35 -13.81 -1.22 -7.35
C GLY A 35 -13.66 -2.72 -7.66
N ALA A 36 -13.08 -3.52 -6.76
CA ALA A 36 -12.99 -4.96 -6.95
C ALA A 36 -14.37 -5.63 -7.03
N ILE A 37 -15.34 -5.17 -6.23
CA ILE A 37 -16.71 -5.69 -6.23
C ILE A 37 -17.45 -5.31 -7.50
N GLU A 38 -17.27 -4.08 -8.00
CA GLU A 38 -17.82 -3.64 -9.29
C GLU A 38 -17.31 -4.49 -10.45
N GLU A 39 -16.04 -4.88 -10.42
CA GLU A 39 -15.41 -5.78 -11.38
C GLU A 39 -15.69 -7.28 -11.11
N GLY A 40 -16.50 -7.59 -10.09
CA GLY A 40 -16.96 -8.95 -9.80
C GLY A 40 -15.99 -9.82 -8.99
N PHE A 41 -14.91 -9.27 -8.45
CA PHE A 41 -13.94 -10.00 -7.63
C PHE A 41 -14.34 -10.01 -6.14
N PRO A 42 -14.20 -11.16 -5.45
CA PRO A 42 -14.31 -11.19 -4.00
C PRO A 42 -13.14 -10.48 -3.30
N THR A 43 -13.41 -9.83 -2.18
CA THR A 43 -12.44 -8.97 -1.47
C THR A 43 -11.96 -9.55 -0.14
N VAL A 44 -10.68 -9.34 0.20
CA VAL A 44 -10.07 -9.78 1.45
C VAL A 44 -9.28 -8.64 2.11
N ALA A 45 -9.84 -8.08 3.18
CA ALA A 45 -9.23 -7.02 3.96
C ALA A 45 -8.37 -7.59 5.11
N TYR A 46 -7.06 -7.36 5.07
CA TYR A 46 -6.11 -7.76 6.12
C TYR A 46 -6.03 -6.66 7.18
N CYS A 47 -6.75 -6.87 8.28
CA CYS A 47 -7.02 -5.88 9.30
C CYS A 47 -6.11 -6.03 10.52
N LYS A 48 -5.76 -4.91 11.13
CA LYS A 48 -5.17 -4.89 12.47
C LYS A 48 -6.24 -4.97 13.55
N GLU A 49 -5.98 -5.71 14.62
CA GLU A 49 -6.78 -5.70 15.84
C GLU A 49 -6.96 -4.26 16.37
N GLY A 50 -8.14 -3.96 16.91
CA GLY A 50 -8.55 -2.60 17.27
C GLY A 50 -8.93 -1.66 16.10
N ARG A 51 -8.50 -1.95 14.87
CA ARG A 51 -8.81 -1.15 13.66
C ARG A 51 -9.69 -1.88 12.62
N HIS A 52 -10.17 -3.08 12.96
CA HIS A 52 -10.87 -3.97 12.02
C HIS A 52 -12.36 -3.67 11.86
N LYS A 53 -13.03 -3.00 12.82
CA LYS A 53 -14.49 -2.84 12.85
C LYS A 53 -15.06 -2.20 11.58
N THR A 54 -14.34 -1.23 11.00
CA THR A 54 -14.67 -0.60 9.70
C THR A 54 -14.92 -1.67 8.63
N TYR A 55 -13.99 -2.60 8.47
CA TYR A 55 -14.03 -3.62 7.42
C TYR A 55 -14.86 -4.85 7.81
N ALA A 56 -14.73 -5.31 9.06
CA ALA A 56 -15.36 -6.54 9.53
C ALA A 56 -16.86 -6.38 9.82
N ASN A 57 -17.31 -5.17 10.16
CA ASN A 57 -18.69 -4.90 10.57
C ASN A 57 -19.38 -3.89 9.65
N TYR A 58 -18.87 -2.66 9.59
CA TYR A 58 -19.61 -1.55 8.97
C TYR A 58 -19.68 -1.66 7.44
N PHE A 59 -18.61 -2.14 6.82
CA PHE A 59 -18.50 -2.31 5.37
C PHE A 59 -18.44 -3.77 4.91
N LYS A 60 -18.84 -4.70 5.79
CA LYS A 60 -18.96 -6.11 5.43
C LYS A 60 -19.94 -6.26 4.26
N ALA A 61 -19.53 -7.01 3.25
CA ALA A 61 -20.36 -7.27 2.09
C ALA A 61 -21.52 -8.20 2.46
N HIS A 62 -22.71 -7.83 1.97
CA HIS A 62 -23.91 -8.64 2.00
C HIS A 62 -24.31 -8.98 0.58
N ARG A 63 -24.41 -10.28 0.31
CA ARG A 63 -24.74 -10.83 -1.01
C ARG A 63 -26.14 -11.45 -1.00
N SER A 64 -26.84 -11.31 -2.11
CA SER A 64 -28.10 -12.02 -2.36
C SER A 64 -27.86 -13.53 -2.54
N SER A 65 -28.93 -14.31 -2.63
CA SER A 65 -28.86 -15.73 -3.00
C SER A 65 -28.21 -15.97 -4.37
N SER A 66 -28.29 -14.99 -5.28
CA SER A 66 -27.62 -15.02 -6.59
C SER A 66 -26.14 -14.62 -6.54
N GLY A 67 -25.60 -14.26 -5.37
CA GLY A 67 -24.20 -13.87 -5.19
C GLY A 67 -23.90 -12.39 -5.48
N ARG A 68 -24.90 -11.59 -5.88
CA ARG A 68 -24.73 -10.14 -6.13
C ARG A 68 -24.61 -9.39 -4.82
N VAL A 69 -23.62 -8.51 -4.69
CA VAL A 69 -23.51 -7.60 -3.55
C VAL A 69 -24.62 -6.55 -3.62
N PHE A 70 -25.34 -6.36 -2.52
CA PHE A 70 -26.35 -5.30 -2.40
C PHE A 70 -26.02 -4.28 -1.29
N ARG A 71 -25.03 -4.56 -0.44
CA ARG A 71 -24.55 -3.63 0.60
C ARG A 71 -23.13 -3.98 1.04
N GLY A 72 -22.32 -2.96 1.31
CA GLY A 72 -20.93 -3.13 1.75
C GLY A 72 -20.05 -3.67 0.62
N MET A 73 -18.77 -3.88 0.93
CA MET A 73 -17.78 -4.21 -0.11
C MET A 73 -16.64 -5.10 0.39
N VAL A 74 -16.63 -5.49 1.67
CA VAL A 74 -15.61 -6.38 2.25
C VAL A 74 -16.19 -7.79 2.45
N ASP A 75 -15.85 -8.74 1.58
CA ASP A 75 -16.33 -10.13 1.73
C ASP A 75 -15.70 -10.83 2.93
N LYS A 76 -14.39 -10.64 3.13
CA LYS A 76 -13.66 -11.24 4.23
C LYS A 76 -12.73 -10.23 4.90
N ALA A 77 -12.92 -10.03 6.20
CA ALA A 77 -11.92 -9.41 7.06
C ALA A 77 -11.10 -10.50 7.76
N ILE A 78 -9.77 -10.44 7.66
CA ILE A 78 -8.83 -11.26 8.42
C ILE A 78 -8.19 -10.35 9.46
N VAL A 79 -8.42 -10.62 10.75
CA VAL A 79 -7.91 -9.80 11.85
C VAL A 79 -6.59 -10.37 12.35
N MET A 80 -5.57 -9.52 12.46
CA MET A 80 -4.22 -9.86 12.86
C MET A 80 -3.73 -8.88 13.95
N PRO A 81 -2.80 -9.28 14.83
CA PRO A 81 -2.19 -8.37 15.81
C PRO A 81 -1.54 -7.11 15.20
N SER A 82 -0.86 -7.26 14.07
CA SER A 82 -0.16 -6.18 13.36
C SER A 82 -0.46 -6.20 11.86
N PHE A 83 -0.36 -5.04 11.20
CA PHE A 83 -0.44 -5.01 9.73
C PHE A 83 0.74 -5.75 9.09
N ASN A 84 1.91 -5.76 9.73
CA ASN A 84 3.08 -6.45 9.19
C ASN A 84 2.94 -7.98 9.21
N ASP A 85 1.92 -8.53 9.89
CA ASP A 85 1.68 -9.98 9.92
C ASP A 85 1.31 -10.57 8.55
N VAL A 86 0.96 -9.72 7.56
CA VAL A 86 0.87 -10.14 6.15
C VAL A 86 2.17 -10.71 5.60
N MET A 87 3.31 -10.35 6.19
CA MET A 87 4.63 -10.84 5.82
C MET A 87 4.91 -12.24 6.37
N ASN A 88 4.13 -12.74 7.34
CA ASN A 88 4.36 -14.07 7.90
C ASN A 88 4.18 -15.16 6.85
N ALA A 89 5.09 -16.13 6.81
CA ALA A 89 5.10 -17.19 5.79
C ALA A 89 3.76 -17.95 5.71
N ASP A 90 3.18 -18.30 6.86
CA ASP A 90 1.88 -18.97 6.93
C ASP A 90 0.76 -18.11 6.35
N MET A 91 0.77 -16.80 6.64
CA MET A 91 -0.24 -15.88 6.13
C MET A 91 -0.14 -15.80 4.60
N GLN A 92 1.07 -15.63 4.06
CA GLN A 92 1.31 -15.61 2.62
C GLN A 92 0.89 -16.93 1.95
N GLU A 93 1.15 -18.07 2.58
CA GLU A 93 0.70 -19.37 2.08
C GLU A 93 -0.83 -19.45 2.00
N GLN A 94 -1.53 -18.96 3.03
CA GLN A 94 -2.99 -18.87 3.02
C GLN A 94 -3.50 -17.91 1.94
N MET A 95 -2.79 -16.81 1.66
CA MET A 95 -3.13 -15.92 0.54
C MET A 95 -3.02 -16.66 -0.79
N ARG A 96 -1.92 -17.39 -1.01
CA ARG A 96 -1.70 -18.17 -2.24
C ARG A 96 -2.72 -19.26 -2.45
N LYS A 97 -3.02 -20.04 -1.39
CA LYS A 97 -4.07 -21.08 -1.41
C LYS A 97 -5.46 -20.55 -1.76
N ARG A 98 -5.70 -19.25 -1.55
CA ARG A 98 -6.97 -18.57 -1.84
C ARG A 98 -6.95 -17.78 -3.15
N ASN A 99 -5.90 -17.93 -3.97
CA ASN A 99 -5.70 -17.22 -5.22
C ASN A 99 -5.76 -15.68 -5.06
N VAL A 100 -5.18 -15.15 -3.97
CA VAL A 100 -5.20 -13.72 -3.69
C VAL A 100 -4.20 -12.98 -4.58
N ILE A 101 -4.69 -12.00 -5.34
CA ILE A 101 -3.87 -10.93 -5.92
C ILE A 101 -3.92 -9.76 -4.94
N TYR A 102 -2.75 -9.34 -4.50
CA TYR A 102 -2.62 -8.29 -3.50
C TYR A 102 -2.48 -6.93 -4.18
N ILE A 103 -3.31 -5.96 -3.80
CA ILE A 103 -3.20 -4.57 -4.26
C ILE A 103 -2.50 -3.76 -3.17
N PRO A 104 -1.27 -3.27 -3.40
CA PRO A 104 -0.57 -2.46 -2.43
C PRO A 104 -1.26 -1.11 -2.26
N ASN A 105 -1.34 -0.64 -1.02
CA ASN A 105 -1.68 0.74 -0.70
C ASN A 105 -0.60 1.32 0.23
N ARG A 106 -0.63 2.63 0.50
CA ARG A 106 0.43 3.28 1.30
C ARG A 106 0.61 2.67 2.68
N SER A 107 -0.44 2.11 3.28
CA SER A 107 -0.30 1.47 4.60
C SER A 107 0.53 0.18 4.52
N PHE A 108 0.44 -0.58 3.43
CA PHE A 108 1.28 -1.77 3.26
C PHE A 108 2.77 -1.41 3.32
N THR A 109 3.21 -0.42 2.52
CA THR A 109 4.61 0.04 2.49
C THR A 109 5.02 0.87 3.71
N SER A 110 4.08 1.41 4.48
CA SER A 110 4.40 2.11 5.74
C SER A 110 4.61 1.18 6.93
N TYR A 111 4.06 -0.05 6.90
CA TYR A 111 4.16 -1.02 8.00
C TYR A 111 5.08 -2.21 7.68
N SER A 112 5.36 -2.47 6.40
CA SER A 112 6.30 -3.47 5.93
C SER A 112 7.46 -2.78 5.23
N SER A 113 8.69 -3.21 5.51
CA SER A 113 9.87 -2.61 4.88
C SER A 113 9.86 -2.86 3.37
N ILE A 114 10.36 -1.92 2.58
CA ILE A 114 10.46 -2.10 1.12
C ILE A 114 11.32 -3.32 0.78
N GLU A 115 12.39 -3.57 1.54
CA GLU A 115 13.23 -4.75 1.35
C GLU A 115 12.46 -6.06 1.55
N ASP A 116 11.62 -6.13 2.59
CA ASP A 116 10.73 -7.28 2.82
C ASP A 116 9.71 -7.44 1.70
N VAL A 117 9.12 -6.33 1.25
CA VAL A 117 8.18 -6.36 0.12
C VAL A 117 8.89 -6.89 -1.13
N GLU A 118 10.11 -6.44 -1.44
CA GLU A 118 10.85 -6.84 -2.62
C GLU A 118 11.34 -8.30 -2.58
N ASN A 119 11.73 -8.81 -1.40
CA ASN A 119 12.43 -10.09 -1.29
C ASN A 119 11.60 -11.21 -0.63
N ASN A 120 10.67 -10.86 0.26
CA ASN A 120 10.02 -11.81 1.16
C ASN A 120 8.51 -11.96 0.94
N PHE A 121 7.84 -10.98 0.32
CA PHE A 121 6.39 -11.02 0.07
C PHE A 121 6.02 -11.84 -1.18
N LYS A 122 6.03 -13.16 -1.05
CA LYS A 122 5.74 -14.15 -2.11
C LYS A 122 4.23 -14.34 -2.37
N VAL A 123 3.55 -13.23 -2.67
CA VAL A 123 2.16 -13.19 -3.12
C VAL A 123 2.13 -12.31 -4.38
N PRO A 124 1.34 -12.66 -5.42
CA PRO A 124 1.17 -11.79 -6.59
C PRO A 124 0.72 -10.40 -6.18
N LEU A 125 1.46 -9.39 -6.63
CA LEU A 125 1.26 -8.00 -6.29
C LEU A 125 0.87 -7.25 -7.57
N PHE A 126 -0.23 -6.50 -7.53
CA PHE A 126 -0.64 -5.66 -8.65
C PHE A 126 0.26 -4.42 -8.75
N GLY A 127 0.72 -4.11 -9.96
CA GLY A 127 1.65 -3.01 -10.22
C GLY A 127 3.12 -3.44 -10.22
N SER A 128 4.03 -2.46 -10.15
CA SER A 128 5.47 -2.71 -10.21
C SER A 128 6.10 -2.69 -8.82
N ARG A 129 6.59 -3.84 -8.37
CA ARG A 129 7.16 -4.00 -7.02
C ARG A 129 8.37 -3.10 -6.77
N ASN A 130 9.25 -2.98 -7.75
CA ASN A 130 10.44 -2.13 -7.69
C ASN A 130 10.10 -0.62 -7.64
N MET A 131 8.94 -0.20 -8.15
CA MET A 131 8.55 1.21 -8.12
C MET A 131 8.13 1.67 -6.72
N LEU A 132 7.76 0.74 -5.83
CA LEU A 132 7.41 1.09 -4.45
C LEU A 132 8.61 1.71 -3.71
N ARG A 133 9.84 1.29 -4.05
CA ARG A 133 11.07 1.89 -3.53
C ARG A 133 11.25 3.35 -3.92
N MET A 134 10.81 3.72 -5.13
CA MET A 134 10.95 5.09 -5.62
C MET A 134 10.05 6.07 -4.86
N GLU A 135 9.03 5.59 -4.14
CA GLU A 135 8.23 6.42 -3.23
C GLU A 135 8.99 6.76 -1.92
N GLU A 136 10.04 6.01 -1.59
CA GLU A 136 10.85 6.25 -0.41
C GLU A 136 11.84 7.39 -0.67
N ARG A 137 11.85 8.35 0.26
CA ARG A 137 12.50 9.65 0.10
C ARG A 137 13.95 9.68 0.55
N THR A 138 14.48 8.54 0.95
CA THR A 138 15.87 8.37 1.41
C THR A 138 16.73 7.64 0.39
N GLU A 139 16.11 7.11 -0.68
CA GLU A 139 16.79 6.40 -1.74
C GLU A 139 17.42 7.39 -2.72
N GLU A 140 18.54 7.02 -3.34
CA GLU A 140 19.18 7.86 -4.37
C GLU A 140 18.29 8.04 -5.61
N GLN A 141 17.45 7.06 -5.90
CA GLN A 141 16.49 7.05 -7.01
C GLN A 141 15.06 7.20 -6.49
N ASP A 142 14.83 8.26 -5.72
CA ASP A 142 13.51 8.61 -5.21
C ASP A 142 12.62 9.29 -6.28
N TYR A 143 11.46 9.78 -5.86
CA TYR A 143 10.53 10.43 -6.76
C TYR A 143 11.09 11.72 -7.39
N TYR A 144 11.99 12.46 -6.72
CA TYR A 144 12.61 13.65 -7.31
C TYR A 144 13.58 13.25 -8.42
N TRP A 145 14.32 12.16 -8.23
CA TRP A 145 15.14 11.58 -9.29
C TRP A 145 14.30 11.22 -10.53
N ILE A 146 13.12 10.63 -10.35
CA ILE A 146 12.21 10.36 -11.49
C ILE A 146 11.77 11.65 -12.17
N LEU A 147 11.39 12.68 -11.41
CA LEU A 147 10.96 13.96 -11.96
C LEU A 147 12.09 14.63 -12.77
N ASP A 148 13.33 14.59 -12.26
CA ASP A 148 14.54 15.04 -12.97
C ASP A 148 14.70 14.28 -14.29
N LYS A 149 14.69 12.94 -14.27
CA LYS A 149 14.82 12.11 -15.49
C LYS A 149 13.69 12.29 -16.49
N ALA A 150 12.50 12.64 -16.02
CA ALA A 150 11.35 12.92 -16.86
C ALA A 150 11.32 14.37 -17.38
N GLY A 151 12.21 15.25 -16.92
CA GLY A 151 12.18 16.67 -17.25
C GLY A 151 10.94 17.39 -16.72
N LEU A 152 10.37 16.90 -15.61
CA LEU A 152 9.19 17.47 -14.97
C LEU A 152 9.60 18.50 -13.90
N PRO A 153 8.89 19.64 -13.80
CA PRO A 153 9.23 20.66 -12.81
C PRO A 153 8.92 20.17 -11.39
N TYR A 154 9.80 20.49 -10.45
CA TYR A 154 9.60 20.32 -9.01
C TYR A 154 10.25 21.48 -8.24
N PRO A 155 9.81 21.76 -7.00
CA PRO A 155 10.41 22.82 -6.19
C PRO A 155 11.90 22.56 -5.95
N GLU A 156 12.73 23.57 -6.17
CA GLU A 156 14.16 23.52 -5.90
C GLU A 156 14.43 23.25 -4.42
N ALA A 157 15.42 22.40 -4.14
CA ALA A 157 15.85 22.11 -2.78
C ALA A 157 16.89 23.15 -2.34
N ILE A 158 16.59 23.87 -1.27
CA ILE A 158 17.54 24.81 -0.65
C ILE A 158 18.32 24.04 0.42
N ALA A 159 19.64 23.94 0.23
CA ALA A 159 20.51 23.14 1.09
C ALA A 159 20.79 23.82 2.44
N ASN A 160 21.03 25.12 2.44
CA ASN A 160 21.32 25.89 3.66
C ASN A 160 20.23 26.94 3.91
N PRO A 161 19.76 27.10 5.15
CA PRO A 161 18.79 28.15 5.49
C PRO A 161 19.22 29.57 5.09
N GLU A 162 20.52 29.85 5.06
CA GLU A 162 21.12 31.12 4.66
C GLU A 162 20.89 31.45 3.18
N ASP A 163 20.61 30.43 2.35
CA ASP A 163 20.35 30.58 0.91
C ASP A 163 18.87 30.92 0.61
N ILE A 164 18.02 31.12 1.65
CA ILE A 164 16.62 31.50 1.48
C ILE A 164 16.51 32.95 0.99
N ASP A 165 16.03 33.11 -0.25
CA ASP A 165 15.83 34.40 -0.93
C ASP A 165 14.34 34.72 -1.25
N CYS A 166 13.44 33.79 -0.94
CA CYS A 166 12.01 33.90 -1.22
C CYS A 166 11.16 33.13 -0.19
N LEU A 167 9.83 33.13 -0.38
CA LEU A 167 8.92 32.36 0.48
C LEU A 167 9.13 30.86 0.24
N VAL A 168 9.54 30.13 1.29
CA VAL A 168 9.78 28.69 1.26
C VAL A 168 8.86 27.94 2.22
N ILE A 169 8.75 26.63 2.00
CA ILE A 169 8.12 25.69 2.93
C ILE A 169 9.17 24.76 3.53
N VAL A 170 9.35 24.82 4.84
CA VAL A 170 10.28 23.97 5.57
C VAL A 170 9.54 22.72 6.04
N LYS A 171 10.12 21.55 5.73
CA LYS A 171 9.53 20.23 6.05
C LYS A 171 10.42 19.52 7.06
N LEU A 172 9.96 19.40 8.30
CA LEU A 172 10.71 18.77 9.40
C LEU A 172 10.11 17.42 9.77
N HIS A 173 10.94 16.51 10.28
CA HIS A 173 10.43 15.31 10.95
C HIS A 173 9.66 15.71 12.20
N HIS A 174 8.46 15.15 12.39
CA HIS A 174 7.68 15.45 13.58
C HIS A 174 8.33 14.81 14.82
N ALA A 175 8.45 15.57 15.92
CA ALA A 175 9.20 15.17 17.11
C ALA A 175 8.73 13.84 17.75
N GLN A 176 7.41 13.59 17.80
CA GLN A 176 6.83 12.37 18.38
C GLN A 176 6.28 11.39 17.34
N LYS A 177 5.62 11.89 16.28
CA LYS A 177 4.96 11.05 15.28
C LYS A 177 5.91 10.77 14.13
N ILE A 178 6.61 9.65 14.18
CA ILE A 178 7.69 9.28 13.25
C ILE A 178 7.27 9.33 11.76
N LEU A 179 6.00 9.02 11.46
CA LEU A 179 5.47 9.02 10.09
C LEU A 179 4.95 10.39 9.62
N GLU A 180 4.84 11.37 10.53
CA GLU A 180 4.29 12.69 10.24
C GLU A 180 5.39 13.73 10.05
N ARG A 181 5.03 14.87 9.48
CA ARG A 181 5.93 16.02 9.31
C ARG A 181 5.34 17.27 9.93
N GLY A 182 6.24 18.08 10.48
CA GLY A 182 5.97 19.48 10.79
C GLY A 182 6.22 20.33 9.56
N PHE A 183 5.38 21.35 9.37
CA PHE A 183 5.54 22.32 8.28
C PHE A 183 5.45 23.72 8.83
N PHE A 184 6.32 24.60 8.35
CA PHE A 184 6.18 26.03 8.52
C PHE A 184 6.72 26.74 7.28
N THR A 185 6.37 28.01 7.14
CA THR A 185 6.87 28.86 6.05
C THR A 185 7.81 29.92 6.61
N CYS A 186 8.85 30.26 5.87
CA CYS A 186 9.69 31.42 6.13
C CYS A 186 10.04 32.10 4.80
N ALA A 187 10.41 33.37 4.85
CA ALA A 187 10.84 34.14 3.67
C ALA A 187 12.28 34.64 3.79
N SER A 188 12.93 34.34 4.91
CA SER A 188 14.30 34.72 5.25
C SER A 188 14.85 33.72 6.25
N PHE A 189 16.18 33.69 6.37
CA PHE A 189 16.90 32.94 7.40
C PHE A 189 16.64 33.48 8.83
N GLN A 190 16.60 34.82 8.96
CA GLN A 190 16.35 35.55 10.21
C GLN A 190 14.86 35.71 10.49
#